data_AF-U7QWR9-F1
#
_entry.id   AF-U7QWR9-F1
#
_cell.length_a   1.000
_cell.length_b   1.000
_cell.length_c   1.000
_cell.angle_alpha   90.00
_cell.angle_beta   90.00
_cell.angle_gamma   90.00
#
_symmetry.space_group_name_H-M   'P 1'
#
loop_
_entity.id
_entity.type
_entity.pdbx_description
1 polymer ?
#
loop_
_entity_poly.entity_id
_entity_poly.type
_entity_poly.pdbx_seq_one_letter_code
_entity_poly.pdbx_strand_id
1 'polypeptide(L)' 'MRLIFELADRWGEPDPRKIAALPANVLRHWQAFFMLNAQENDLGTEPVSVNCEVSDDITVQCNDVMRVLNG' A
#
# COMPACT_ATOMS: atom_id res chain seq x y z
N MET A 1 -9.96 -5.94 -13.73
CA MET A 1 -9.65 -4.50 -13.58
C MET A 1 -10.31 -3.82 -12.37
N ARG A 2 -11.25 -4.47 -11.64
CA ARG A 2 -11.99 -3.82 -10.53
C ARG A 2 -11.09 -3.21 -9.44
N LEU A 3 -10.01 -3.91 -9.06
CA LEU A 3 -8.99 -3.46 -8.10
C LEU A 3 -8.46 -2.04 -8.39
N ILE A 4 -8.14 -1.74 -9.65
CA ILE A 4 -7.51 -0.47 -10.03
C ILE A 4 -8.50 0.69 -9.87
N PHE A 5 -9.77 0.47 -10.22
CA PHE A 5 -10.82 1.47 -10.07
C PHE A 5 -11.20 1.70 -8.61
N GLU A 6 -11.30 0.65 -7.80
CA GLU A 6 -11.55 0.76 -6.35
C GLU A 6 -10.42 1.49 -5.62
N LEU A 7 -9.17 1.22 -6.01
CA LEU A 7 -8.03 1.92 -5.45
C LEU A 7 -7.98 3.39 -5.91
N ALA A 8 -8.29 3.66 -7.18
CA ALA A 8 -8.40 5.01 -7.72
C ALA A 8 -9.45 5.85 -6.99
N ASP A 9 -10.65 5.29 -6.79
CA ASP A 9 -11.75 5.92 -6.07
C ASP A 9 -11.38 6.22 -4.61
N ARG A 10 -10.78 5.24 -3.92
CA ARG A 10 -10.33 5.39 -2.52
C ARG A 10 -9.23 6.45 -2.36
N TRP A 11 -8.41 6.66 -3.39
CA TRP A 11 -7.34 7.66 -3.39
C TRP A 11 -7.79 9.02 -3.94
N GLY A 12 -9.02 9.13 -4.44
CA GLY A 12 -9.51 10.33 -5.12
C GLY A 12 -8.78 10.64 -6.43
N GLU A 13 -8.15 9.63 -7.04
CA GLU A 13 -7.43 9.78 -8.31
C GLU A 13 -8.38 9.49 -9.48
N PRO A 14 -8.78 10.50 -10.28
CA PRO A 14 -9.74 10.31 -11.37
C PRO A 14 -9.20 9.49 -12.55
N ASP A 15 -7.87 9.37 -12.71
CA ASP A 15 -7.29 8.55 -13.79
C ASP A 15 -6.80 7.18 -13.28
N PRO A 16 -7.49 6.07 -13.61
CA PRO A 16 -7.11 4.72 -13.19
C PRO A 16 -5.75 4.28 -13.79
N ARG A 17 -5.27 4.93 -14.84
CA ARG A 17 -3.97 4.60 -15.46
C ARG A 17 -2.80 5.01 -14.57
N LYS A 18 -2.96 6.06 -13.75
CA LYS A 18 -1.94 6.42 -12.76
C LYS A 18 -1.82 5.37 -11.67
N ILE A 19 -2.94 4.79 -11.27
CA ILE A 19 -2.95 3.63 -10.37
C ILE A 19 -2.33 2.40 -11.06
N ALA A 20 -2.65 2.16 -12.33
CA ALA A 20 -2.06 1.06 -13.10
C ALA A 20 -0.55 1.22 -13.34
N ALA A 21 -0.03 2.44 -13.28
CA ALA A 21 1.39 2.75 -13.41
C ALA A 21 2.17 2.50 -12.11
N LEU A 22 1.49 2.19 -10.99
CA LEU A 22 2.15 1.84 -9.75
C LEU A 22 3.01 0.58 -9.93
N PRO A 23 4.16 0.49 -9.23
CA PRO A 23 4.99 -0.71 -9.24
C PRO A 23 4.19 -1.98 -8.91
N ALA A 24 4.53 -3.09 -9.59
CA ALA A 24 3.78 -4.34 -9.46
C ALA A 24 3.77 -4.90 -8.03
N ASN A 25 4.82 -4.65 -7.24
CA ASN A 25 4.87 -5.01 -5.82
C ASN A 25 3.81 -4.25 -5.00
N VAL A 26 3.58 -2.97 -5.29
CA VAL A 26 2.56 -2.15 -4.63
C VAL A 26 1.17 -2.66 -4.99
N LEU A 27 0.90 -2.88 -6.28
CA LEU A 27 -0.38 -3.43 -6.73
C LEU A 27 -0.66 -4.82 -6.14
N ARG A 28 0.37 -5.67 -6.01
CA ARG A 28 0.26 -6.99 -5.40
C ARG A 28 -0.05 -6.93 -3.91
N HIS A 29 0.50 -5.95 -3.19
CA HIS A 29 0.17 -5.72 -1.79
C HIS A 29 -1.30 -5.33 -1.62
N TRP A 30 -1.78 -4.37 -2.41
CA TRP A 30 -3.20 -3.98 -2.41
C TRP A 30 -4.12 -5.13 -2.79
N GLN A 31 -3.74 -5.95 -3.77
CA GLN A 31 -4.49 -7.15 -4.13
C GLN A 31 -4.60 -8.12 -2.95
N ALA A 32 -3.50 -8.38 -2.24
CA ALA A 32 -3.53 -9.23 -1.05
C ALA A 32 -4.42 -8.65 0.05
N PHE A 33 -4.33 -7.33 0.31
CA PHE A 33 -5.19 -6.64 1.25
C PHE A 33 -6.68 -6.84 0.92
N PHE A 34 -7.11 -6.60 -0.32
CA PHE A 34 -8.50 -6.80 -0.70
C PHE A 34 -8.94 -8.26 -0.63
N MET A 35 -8.04 -9.21 -0.95
CA MET A 35 -8.33 -10.64 -0.81
C MET A 35 -8.52 -11.05 0.65
N LEU A 36 -7.72 -10.50 1.57
CA LEU A 36 -7.90 -10.71 3.01
C LEU A 36 -9.24 -10.11 3.46
N ASN A 37 -9.54 -8.86 3.08
CA ASN A 37 -10.78 -8.16 3.42
C ASN A 37 -12.05 -8.87 2.92
N ALA A 38 -11.95 -9.51 1.76
CA ALA A 38 -13.03 -10.32 1.21
C ALA A 38 -13.18 -11.65 1.97
N GLN A 39 -12.08 -12.26 2.42
CA GLN A 39 -12.08 -13.51 3.16
C GLN A 39 -12.57 -13.33 4.61
N GLU A 40 -12.21 -12.23 5.28
CA GLU A 40 -12.66 -11.90 6.63
C GLU A 40 -14.14 -11.46 6.69
N ASN A 41 -14.73 -11.03 5.57
CA ASN A 41 -16.18 -10.84 5.46
C ASN A 41 -16.96 -12.17 5.40
N ASP A 42 -16.33 -13.24 4.90
CA ASP A 42 -16.97 -14.55 4.69
C ASP A 42 -16.77 -15.50 5.90
N LEU A 43 -15.65 -15.34 6.60
CA LEU A 43 -15.30 -16.10 7.79
C LEU A 43 -14.91 -15.09 8.87
N GLY A 44 -15.73 -14.92 9.91
CA GLY A 44 -15.48 -13.99 11.02
C GLY A 44 -14.25 -14.34 11.88
N THR A 45 -13.07 -14.27 11.27
CA THR A 45 -11.77 -14.66 11.82
C THR A 45 -10.81 -13.49 11.67
N GLU A 46 -10.22 -13.11 12.80
CA GLU A 46 -9.38 -11.94 13.05
C GLU A 46 -8.36 -11.63 11.94
N PRO A 47 -8.13 -10.34 11.60
CA PRO A 47 -7.23 -9.96 10.53
C PRO A 47 -5.79 -10.31 10.89
N VAL A 48 -5.15 -11.11 10.05
CA VAL A 48 -3.71 -11.36 10.13
C VAL A 48 -3.00 -10.05 9.78
N SER A 49 -2.48 -9.38 10.80
CA SER A 49 -1.65 -8.19 10.65
C SER A 49 -0.42 -8.52 9.80
N VAL A 50 -0.49 -8.20 8.51
CA VAL A 50 0.70 -8.18 7.65
C VAL A 50 1.47 -6.96 8.07
N ASN A 51 2.40 -7.15 8.99
CA ASN A 51 3.37 -6.15 9.37
C ASN A 51 4.18 -5.82 8.11
N CYS A 52 3.85 -4.73 7.43
CA CYS A 52 4.82 -4.04 6.59
C CYS A 52 5.84 -3.49 7.57
N GLU A 53 6.83 -4.31 7.92
CA GLU A 53 8.03 -3.84 8.60
C GLU A 53 8.63 -2.78 7.69
N VAL A 54 8.31 -1.52 7.97
CA VAL A 54 9.09 -0.38 7.53
C VAL A 54 10.48 -0.70 8.02
N SER A 55 11.33 -1.18 7.12
CA SER A 55 12.70 -1.49 7.46
C SER A 55 13.30 -0.22 8.04
N ASP A 56 13.90 -0.33 9.23
CA ASP A 56 14.57 0.78 9.93
C ASP A 56 15.52 1.54 8.99
N ASP A 57 16.05 0.85 7.98
CA ASP A 57 16.85 1.37 6.88
C ASP A 57 16.26 2.63 6.21
N ILE A 58 14.95 2.64 5.90
CA ILE A 58 14.31 3.79 5.23
C ILE A 58 14.19 4.98 6.19
N THR A 59 13.88 4.72 7.46
CA THR A 59 13.77 5.77 8.50
C THR A 59 15.14 6.41 8.76
N VAL A 60 16.21 5.61 8.81
CA VAL A 60 17.59 6.08 8.95
C VAL A 60 18.02 6.90 7.74
N GLN A 61 17.69 6.46 6.52
CA GLN A 61 17.98 7.22 5.29
C GLN A 61 17.25 8.56 5.25
N CYS A 62 15.97 8.60 5.60
CA CYS A 62 15.20 9.85 5.67
C CYS A 62 15.80 10.83 6.70
N ASN A 63 16.23 10.33 7.85
CA ASN A 63 16.84 11.16 8.89
C ASN A 63 18.19 11.75 8.44
N ASP A 64 19.03 10.96 7.75
CA ASP A 64 20.32 11.44 7.27
C ASP A 64 20.18 12.52 6.18
N VAL A 65 19.23 12.36 5.27
CA VAL A 65 18.91 13.38 4.25
C VAL A 65 18.42 14.68 4.89
N MET A 66 17.50 14.59 5.86
CA MET A 66 17.00 15.77 6.57
C MET A 66 18.12 16.49 7.35
N ARG A 67 19.09 15.75 7.89
CA ARG A 67 20.25 16.31 8.58
C ARG A 67 21.18 17.08 7.63
N VAL A 68 21.38 16.59 6.41
CA VAL A 68 22.20 17.28 5.39
C VAL A 68 21.53 18.56 4.88
N LEU A 69 20.20 18.57 4.77
CA LEU A 69 19.45 19.71 4.24
C LEU A 69 19.23 20.84 5.27
N ASN A 70 19.23 20.53 6.56
CA ASN A 70 19.07 21.50 7.65
C ASN A 70 20.41 21.92 8.31
N GLY A 71 21.56 21.49 7.75
CA GLY A 71 22.92 21.75 8.25
C GLY A 71 23.62 22.90 7.55
#